data_AF-A0A955RK58-F1
#
_entry.id   AF-A0A955RK58-F1
#
_cell.length_a   1.000
_cell.length_b   1.000
_cell.length_c   1.000
_cell.angle_alpha   90.00
_cell.angle_beta   90.00
_cell.angle_gamma   90.00
#
_symmetry.space_group_name_H-M   'P 1'
#
loop_
_entity.id
_entity.type
_entity.pdbx_description
1 polymer ?
#
loop_
_entity_poly.entity_id
_entity_poly.type
_entity_poly.pdbx_seq_one_letter_code
_entity_poly.pdbx_strand_id
1 'polypeptide(L)'
;MNIQKIYDTYRIPNHLQQHMKDVAAVSHAIVELWEGPQIDKEEIVSACLLHDMGNVVKFRFDHMEHFPEQKKIADELQELKDQFIKSYGDDDHEVTLKICSELKVSARIYWLIENKEFKSLPQTITSNDYSLKIVGYADNRVGPNGIISLDDRIHDIKKRYSDNSQSLVSTPDRDYYFNLCYELERQINPFTSNSLNEITKEARTVYGTKLEFWEVSTE
;
A
#
# COMPACT_ATOMS: atom_id res chain seq x y z
N MET A 1 -14.52 5.55 11.25
CA MET A 1 -13.60 6.61 11.69
C MET A 1 -12.94 7.23 10.48
N ASN A 2 -12.96 8.56 10.41
CA ASN A 2 -12.33 9.31 9.32
C ASN A 2 -10.83 8.97 9.19
N ILE A 3 -10.36 8.67 7.98
CA ILE A 3 -8.98 8.25 7.74
C ILE A 3 -7.94 9.31 8.15
N GLN A 4 -8.21 10.60 7.96
CA GLN A 4 -7.28 11.65 8.38
C GLN A 4 -7.14 11.66 9.90
N LYS A 5 -8.24 11.46 10.64
CA LYS A 5 -8.20 11.29 12.09
C LYS A 5 -7.37 10.07 12.51
N ILE A 6 -7.44 8.96 11.76
CA ILE A 6 -6.57 7.79 11.99
C ILE A 6 -5.11 8.21 11.82
N TYR A 7 -4.76 8.79 10.67
CA TYR A 7 -3.38 9.20 10.39
C TYR A 7 -2.84 10.18 11.41
N ASP A 8 -3.64 11.15 11.85
CA ASP A 8 -3.25 12.13 12.86
C ASP A 8 -3.03 11.47 14.23
N THR A 9 -3.89 10.52 14.60
CA THR A 9 -3.79 9.77 15.87
C THR A 9 -2.47 8.99 15.96
N TYR A 10 -2.07 8.35 14.86
CA TYR A 10 -0.83 7.57 14.78
C TYR A 10 0.37 8.39 14.27
N ARG A 11 0.20 9.71 14.05
CA ARG A 11 1.21 10.64 13.53
C ARG A 11 1.87 10.14 12.23
N ILE A 12 1.10 9.49 11.36
CA ILE A 12 1.61 8.94 10.09
C ILE A 12 2.18 10.08 9.23
N PRO A 13 3.43 10.02 8.76
CA PRO A 13 4.00 11.13 7.99
C PRO A 13 3.33 11.32 6.63
N ASN A 14 3.27 12.57 6.15
CA ASN A 14 2.56 12.94 4.93
C ASN A 14 2.96 12.12 3.68
N HIS A 15 4.25 11.77 3.53
CA HIS A 15 4.70 10.97 2.39
C HIS A 15 4.12 9.54 2.43
N LEU A 16 4.00 8.95 3.63
CA LEU A 16 3.42 7.63 3.83
C LEU A 16 1.89 7.68 3.71
N GLN A 17 1.24 8.72 4.24
CA GLN A 17 -0.18 8.97 3.98
C GLN A 17 -0.47 9.09 2.47
N GLN A 18 0.38 9.81 1.73
CA GLN A 18 0.21 10.01 0.30
C GLN A 18 0.35 8.70 -0.47
N HIS A 19 1.32 7.84 -0.09
CA HIS A 19 1.45 6.51 -0.67
C HIS A 19 0.17 5.69 -0.49
N MET A 20 -0.33 5.55 0.74
CA MET A 20 -1.57 4.80 0.99
C MET A 20 -2.80 5.42 0.29
N LYS A 21 -2.89 6.76 0.21
CA LYS A 21 -3.93 7.46 -0.56
C LYS A 21 -3.83 7.19 -2.06
N ASP A 22 -2.63 7.07 -2.62
CA ASP A 22 -2.44 6.73 -4.04
C ASP A 22 -2.84 5.29 -4.34
N VAL A 23 -2.47 4.36 -3.46
CA VAL A 23 -2.85 2.94 -3.58
C VAL A 23 -4.38 2.83 -3.50
N ALA A 24 -5.00 3.52 -2.55
CA ALA A 24 -6.44 3.59 -2.41
C ALA A 24 -7.13 4.26 -3.61
N ALA A 25 -6.51 5.27 -4.24
CA ALA A 25 -7.04 5.89 -5.45
C ALA A 25 -7.03 4.91 -6.64
N VAL A 26 -5.96 4.11 -6.79
CA VAL A 26 -5.92 3.04 -7.80
C VAL A 26 -7.03 2.02 -7.54
N SER A 27 -7.15 1.50 -6.32
CA SER A 27 -8.17 0.50 -6.02
C SER A 27 -9.59 1.05 -6.16
N HIS A 28 -9.83 2.31 -5.77
CA HIS A 28 -11.11 2.99 -5.96
C HIS A 28 -11.45 3.11 -7.45
N ALA A 29 -10.49 3.53 -8.29
CA ALA A 29 -10.68 3.58 -9.74
C ALA A 29 -11.05 2.21 -10.33
N ILE A 30 -10.38 1.14 -9.90
CA ILE A 30 -10.68 -0.24 -10.35
C ILE A 30 -12.12 -0.62 -9.98
N VAL A 31 -12.53 -0.35 -8.73
CA VAL A 31 -13.88 -0.70 -8.25
C VAL A 31 -14.97 0.05 -9.03
N GLU A 32 -14.73 1.30 -9.44
CA GLU A 32 -15.69 2.06 -10.26
C GLU A 32 -15.81 1.55 -11.69
N LEU A 33 -14.74 0.93 -12.21
CA LEU A 33 -14.72 0.30 -13.52
C LEU A 33 -15.19 -1.16 -13.48
N TRP A 34 -15.47 -1.71 -12.30
CA TRP A 34 -15.64 -3.15 -12.11
C TRP A 34 -16.99 -3.69 -12.63
N GLU A 35 -16.92 -4.71 -13.47
CA GLU A 35 -18.03 -5.45 -14.07
C GLU A 35 -17.99 -6.95 -13.72
N GLY A 36 -17.09 -7.34 -12.82
CA GLY A 36 -16.85 -8.73 -12.42
C GLY A 36 -17.72 -9.24 -11.27
N PRO A 37 -17.28 -10.32 -10.59
CA PRO A 37 -17.95 -10.85 -9.40
C PRO A 37 -18.14 -9.80 -8.30
N GLN A 38 -19.12 -10.01 -7.41
CA GLN A 38 -19.39 -9.08 -6.32
C GLN A 38 -18.14 -8.83 -5.46
N ILE A 39 -17.81 -7.56 -5.27
CA ILE A 39 -16.75 -7.07 -4.40
C ILE A 39 -17.27 -5.94 -3.52
N ASP A 40 -16.64 -5.73 -2.38
CA ASP A 40 -16.98 -4.63 -1.47
C ASP A 40 -15.97 -3.48 -1.60
N LYS A 41 -16.48 -2.32 -2.02
CA LYS A 41 -15.68 -1.10 -2.19
C LYS A 41 -15.09 -0.61 -0.88
N GLU A 42 -15.87 -0.67 0.19
CA GLU A 42 -15.49 -0.15 1.49
C GLU A 42 -14.28 -0.91 2.04
N GLU A 43 -14.36 -2.24 1.99
CA GLU A 43 -13.31 -3.13 2.47
C GLU A 43 -12.01 -2.96 1.67
N ILE A 44 -12.09 -2.89 0.34
CA ILE A 44 -10.93 -2.74 -0.55
C ILE A 44 -10.22 -1.41 -0.30
N VAL A 45 -10.96 -0.30 -0.36
CA VAL A 45 -10.36 1.04 -0.24
C VAL A 45 -9.83 1.25 1.18
N SER A 46 -10.54 0.78 2.21
CA SER A 46 -10.07 0.88 3.60
C SER A 46 -8.82 0.04 3.84
N ALA A 47 -8.72 -1.16 3.28
CA ALA A 47 -7.50 -1.97 3.35
C ALA A 47 -6.33 -1.21 2.71
N CYS A 48 -6.51 -0.65 1.52
CA CYS A 48 -5.48 0.16 0.84
C CYS A 48 -5.05 1.40 1.64
N LEU A 49 -5.97 2.06 2.36
CA LEU A 49 -5.67 3.22 3.20
C LEU A 49 -4.93 2.85 4.50
N LEU A 50 -4.89 1.59 4.91
CA LEU A 50 -4.32 1.18 6.20
C LEU A 50 -3.13 0.22 6.07
N HIS A 51 -2.91 -0.35 4.90
CA HIS A 51 -2.02 -1.49 4.72
C HIS A 51 -0.54 -1.24 5.11
N ASP A 52 -0.12 0.02 5.18
CA ASP A 52 1.28 0.42 5.29
C ASP A 52 1.52 1.31 6.53
N MET A 53 0.55 1.34 7.47
CA MET A 53 0.62 2.15 8.70
C MET A 53 1.90 1.87 9.52
N GLY A 54 2.37 0.62 9.52
CA GLY A 54 3.57 0.20 10.22
C GLY A 54 4.90 0.54 9.54
N ASN A 55 4.91 1.02 8.28
CA ASN A 55 6.16 1.33 7.57
C ASN A 55 7.00 2.45 8.20
N VAL A 56 6.47 3.15 9.20
CA VAL A 56 7.23 4.04 10.08
C VAL A 56 8.47 3.35 10.66
N VAL A 57 8.39 2.06 11.02
CA VAL A 57 9.53 1.33 11.61
C VAL A 57 10.66 1.06 10.60
N LYS A 58 10.38 1.16 9.29
CA LYS A 58 11.37 0.98 8.23
C LYS A 58 12.21 2.22 7.94
N PHE A 59 11.84 3.39 8.44
CA PHE A 59 12.55 4.62 8.10
C PHE A 59 14.03 4.54 8.48
N ARG A 60 14.85 5.08 7.57
CA ARG A 60 16.30 5.21 7.71
C ARG A 60 16.63 6.68 7.53
N PHE A 61 17.47 7.21 8.41
CA PHE A 61 17.87 8.62 8.43
C PHE A 61 19.35 8.78 8.08
N ASP A 62 19.92 7.77 7.45
CA ASP A 62 21.31 7.76 7.00
C ASP A 62 21.55 9.00 6.12
N HIS A 63 22.66 9.70 6.35
CA HIS A 63 23.13 10.86 5.57
C HIS A 63 22.40 12.21 5.79
N MET A 64 21.54 12.36 6.80
CA MET A 64 20.85 13.65 7.08
C MET A 64 21.65 14.65 7.94
N GLU A 65 22.85 14.27 8.38
CA GLU A 65 23.68 15.03 9.33
C GLU A 65 24.13 16.41 8.81
N HIS A 66 24.18 16.60 7.49
CA HIS A 66 24.70 17.81 6.85
C HIS A 66 23.64 18.90 6.58
N PHE A 67 22.37 18.64 6.89
CA PHE A 67 21.26 19.55 6.59
C PHE A 67 20.45 19.85 7.86
N PRO A 68 20.70 20.97 8.56
CA PRO A 68 20.11 21.26 9.87
C PRO A 68 18.57 21.21 9.93
N GLU A 69 17.89 21.67 8.87
CA GLU A 69 16.43 21.59 8.77
C GLU A 69 15.93 20.15 8.60
N GLN A 70 16.69 19.33 7.86
CA GLN A 70 16.38 17.90 7.69
C GLN A 70 16.70 17.12 8.97
N LYS A 71 17.70 17.55 9.74
CA LYS A 71 18.06 16.93 11.02
C LYS A 71 16.90 17.00 12.02
N LYS A 72 16.25 18.16 12.18
CA LYS A 72 15.10 18.27 13.09
C LYS A 72 13.96 17.32 12.69
N ILE A 73 13.64 17.26 11.39
CA ILE A 73 12.62 16.34 10.87
C ILE A 73 13.04 14.88 11.10
N ALA A 74 14.32 14.56 10.90
CA ALA A 74 14.88 13.24 11.16
C ALA A 74 14.76 12.84 12.63
N ASP A 75 15.09 13.74 13.55
CA ASP A 75 14.97 13.51 15.00
C ASP A 75 13.51 13.24 15.38
N GLU A 76 12.55 14.05 14.89
CA GLU A 76 11.11 13.85 15.14
C GLU A 76 10.59 12.51 14.58
N LEU A 77 11.04 12.11 13.40
CA LEU A 77 10.67 10.83 12.78
C LEU A 77 11.35 9.64 13.45
N GLN A 78 12.58 9.80 13.97
CA GLN A 78 13.27 8.78 14.75
C GLN A 78 12.58 8.55 16.09
N GLU A 79 12.17 9.61 16.80
CA GLU A 79 11.38 9.49 18.02
C GLU A 79 10.04 8.76 17.77
N LEU A 80 9.37 9.07 16.65
CA LEU A 80 8.15 8.37 16.26
C LEU A 80 8.40 6.88 15.99
N LYS A 81 9.47 6.56 15.26
CA LYS A 81 9.90 5.19 15.00
C LYS A 81 10.17 4.43 16.30
N ASP A 82 10.89 5.02 17.24
CA ASP A 82 11.18 4.40 18.53
C ASP A 82 9.91 4.15 19.35
N GLN A 83 8.95 5.07 19.29
CA GLN A 83 7.63 4.89 19.90
C GLN A 83 6.86 3.72 19.27
N PHE A 84 6.89 3.59 17.94
CA PHE A 84 6.25 2.46 17.24
C PHE A 84 6.90 1.13 17.61
N ILE A 85 8.24 1.06 17.60
CA ILE A 85 8.99 -0.15 17.97
C ILE A 85 8.67 -0.56 19.40
N LYS A 86 8.62 0.40 20.33
CA LYS A 86 8.29 0.13 21.73
C LYS A 86 6.86 -0.37 21.92
N SER A 87 5.89 0.18 21.19
CA SER A 87 4.47 -0.13 21.36
C SER A 87 4.03 -1.37 20.59
N TYR A 88 4.59 -1.60 19.40
CA TYR A 88 4.08 -2.58 18.45
C TYR A 88 5.14 -3.59 17.98
N GLY A 89 6.43 -3.27 18.04
CA GLY A 89 7.52 -4.11 17.53
C GLY A 89 8.19 -3.54 16.28
N ASP A 90 9.18 -4.25 15.74
CA ASP A 90 10.06 -3.78 14.66
C ASP A 90 9.75 -4.37 13.27
N ASP A 91 8.77 -5.29 13.17
CA ASP A 91 8.23 -5.78 11.91
C ASP A 91 7.05 -4.89 11.46
N ASP A 92 7.18 -4.25 10.30
CA ASP A 92 6.20 -3.29 9.81
C ASP A 92 4.83 -3.90 9.54
N HIS A 93 4.77 -5.16 9.08
CA HIS A 93 3.52 -5.82 8.78
C HIS A 93 2.80 -6.17 10.07
N GLU A 94 3.52 -6.73 11.05
CA GLU A 94 2.98 -6.96 12.39
C GLU A 94 2.51 -5.66 13.06
N VAL A 95 3.27 -4.57 12.92
CA VAL A 95 2.90 -3.25 13.45
C VAL A 95 1.61 -2.77 12.80
N THR A 96 1.48 -2.84 11.47
CA THR A 96 0.25 -2.52 10.76
C THR A 96 -0.93 -3.33 11.30
N LEU A 97 -0.77 -4.65 11.47
CA LEU A 97 -1.84 -5.51 11.97
C LEU A 97 -2.23 -5.17 13.41
N LYS A 98 -1.26 -4.88 14.29
CA LYS A 98 -1.54 -4.45 15.68
C LYS A 98 -2.32 -3.13 15.72
N ILE A 99 -1.94 -2.16 14.88
CA ILE A 99 -2.69 -0.90 14.71
C ILE A 99 -4.13 -1.18 14.24
N CYS A 100 -4.30 -2.05 13.23
CA CYS A 100 -5.62 -2.42 12.73
C CYS A 100 -6.48 -3.10 13.80
N SER A 101 -5.89 -3.97 14.64
CA SER A 101 -6.57 -4.58 15.78
C SER A 101 -6.96 -3.56 16.84
N GLU A 102 -6.09 -2.60 17.17
CA GLU A 102 -6.40 -1.52 18.13
C GLU A 102 -7.54 -0.62 17.62
N LEU A 103 -7.54 -0.33 16.32
CA LEU A 103 -8.61 0.38 15.62
C LEU A 103 -9.92 -0.40 15.52
N LYS A 104 -9.90 -1.71 15.81
CA LYS A 104 -11.03 -2.63 15.61
C LYS A 104 -11.65 -2.50 14.23
N VAL A 105 -10.81 -2.49 13.20
CA VAL A 105 -11.30 -2.54 11.82
C VAL A 105 -12.07 -3.84 11.59
N SER A 106 -12.97 -3.87 10.61
CA SER A 106 -13.71 -5.08 10.29
C SER A 106 -12.77 -6.27 10.02
N ALA A 107 -13.19 -7.48 10.41
CA ALA A 107 -12.41 -8.70 10.21
C ALA A 107 -11.96 -8.89 8.75
N ARG A 108 -12.76 -8.37 7.83
CA ARG A 108 -12.51 -8.46 6.41
C ARG A 108 -11.42 -7.48 5.93
N ILE A 109 -11.42 -6.24 6.40
CA ILE A 109 -10.32 -5.29 6.17
C ILE A 109 -9.01 -5.85 6.73
N TYR A 110 -9.05 -6.37 7.96
CA TYR A 110 -7.90 -6.99 8.60
C TYR A 110 -7.34 -8.15 7.75
N TRP A 111 -8.21 -9.07 7.32
CA TRP A 111 -7.81 -10.22 6.51
C TRP A 111 -7.19 -9.81 5.17
N LEU A 112 -7.74 -8.78 4.51
CA LEU A 112 -7.17 -8.27 3.26
C LEU A 112 -5.75 -7.72 3.48
N ILE A 113 -5.54 -6.93 4.54
CA ILE A 113 -4.22 -6.38 4.87
C ILE A 113 -3.23 -7.50 5.18
N GLU A 114 -3.62 -8.46 6.03
CA GLU A 114 -2.79 -9.59 6.43
C GLU A 114 -2.29 -10.42 5.23
N ASN A 115 -3.15 -10.62 4.22
CA ASN A 115 -2.88 -11.56 3.14
C ASN A 115 -2.36 -10.92 1.84
N LYS A 116 -2.34 -9.59 1.72
CA LYS A 116 -1.95 -8.90 0.47
C LYS A 116 -0.46 -8.87 0.16
N GLU A 117 0.40 -9.25 1.11
CA GLU A 117 1.86 -9.10 0.99
C GLU A 117 2.42 -9.66 -0.32
N PHE A 118 3.48 -9.02 -0.83
CA PHE A 118 4.13 -9.42 -2.09
C PHE A 118 4.59 -10.90 -2.09
N LYS A 119 5.05 -11.39 -0.95
CA LYS A 119 5.46 -12.80 -0.77
C LYS A 119 4.30 -13.79 -0.94
N SER A 120 3.06 -13.32 -0.72
CA SER A 120 1.82 -14.09 -0.83
C SER A 120 1.19 -14.05 -2.23
N LEU A 121 1.85 -13.41 -3.22
CA LEU A 121 1.38 -13.36 -4.60
C LEU A 121 1.00 -14.74 -5.19
N PRO A 122 1.78 -15.83 -4.99
CA PRO A 122 1.38 -17.14 -5.50
C PRO A 122 0.00 -17.58 -5.00
N GLN A 123 -0.28 -17.35 -3.71
CA GLN A 123 -1.57 -17.67 -3.08
C GLN A 123 -2.67 -16.73 -3.62
N THR A 124 -2.39 -15.43 -3.71
CA THR A 124 -3.32 -14.42 -4.25
C THR A 124 -3.77 -14.76 -5.67
N ILE A 125 -2.86 -15.20 -6.55
CA ILE A 125 -3.18 -15.61 -7.93
C ILE A 125 -4.15 -16.80 -7.97
N THR A 126 -4.00 -17.76 -7.06
CA THR A 126 -4.88 -18.94 -6.98
C THR A 126 -6.19 -18.69 -6.26
N SER A 127 -6.32 -17.55 -5.57
CA SER A 127 -7.53 -17.18 -4.84
C SER A 127 -8.67 -16.82 -5.81
N ASN A 128 -9.91 -17.07 -5.41
CA ASN A 128 -11.10 -16.54 -6.09
C ASN A 128 -11.54 -15.17 -5.54
N ASP A 129 -10.79 -14.63 -4.58
CA ASP A 129 -11.09 -13.39 -3.90
C ASP A 129 -10.56 -12.18 -4.69
N TYR A 130 -11.43 -11.52 -5.45
CA TYR A 130 -11.04 -10.36 -6.24
C TYR A 130 -10.72 -9.14 -5.39
N SER A 131 -11.26 -9.00 -4.18
CA SER A 131 -10.85 -7.92 -3.27
C SER A 131 -9.38 -8.05 -2.90
N LEU A 132 -8.92 -9.26 -2.55
CA LEU A 132 -7.51 -9.53 -2.26
C LEU A 132 -6.62 -9.22 -3.48
N LYS A 133 -7.07 -9.64 -4.67
CA LYS A 133 -6.34 -9.38 -5.92
C LYS A 133 -6.20 -7.88 -6.19
N ILE A 134 -7.28 -7.13 -6.05
CA ILE A 134 -7.30 -5.68 -6.29
C ILE A 134 -6.39 -4.96 -5.30
N VAL A 135 -6.45 -5.29 -4.00
CA VAL A 135 -5.56 -4.70 -2.98
C VAL A 135 -4.09 -4.99 -3.29
N GLY A 136 -3.74 -6.24 -3.58
CA GLY A 136 -2.37 -6.62 -3.96
C GLY A 136 -1.90 -5.95 -5.26
N TYR A 137 -2.78 -5.79 -6.25
CA TYR A 137 -2.44 -5.14 -7.51
C TYR A 137 -2.23 -3.64 -7.36
N ALA A 138 -3.12 -2.96 -6.62
CA ALA A 138 -3.08 -1.50 -6.46
C ALA A 138 -1.77 -1.02 -5.83
N ASP A 139 -1.23 -1.76 -4.85
CA ASP A 139 0.06 -1.47 -4.22
C ASP A 139 1.23 -1.53 -5.24
N ASN A 140 1.14 -2.44 -6.21
CA ASN A 140 2.09 -2.56 -7.32
C ASN A 140 1.90 -1.51 -8.43
N ARG A 141 1.02 -0.52 -8.26
CA ARG A 141 0.81 0.58 -9.21
C ARG A 141 1.28 1.94 -8.68
N VAL A 142 1.96 1.98 -7.52
CA VAL A 142 2.44 3.23 -6.91
C VAL A 142 3.96 3.21 -6.74
N GLY A 143 4.63 4.15 -7.39
CA GLY A 143 6.05 4.44 -7.22
C GLY A 143 6.29 5.64 -6.29
N PRO A 144 7.56 6.05 -6.10
CA PRO A 144 7.92 7.16 -5.20
C PRO A 144 7.23 8.50 -5.52
N ASN A 145 6.88 8.72 -6.80
CA ASN A 145 6.27 9.96 -7.27
C ASN A 145 4.74 9.82 -7.53
N GLY A 146 4.14 8.67 -7.21
CA GLY A 146 2.72 8.41 -7.36
C GLY A 146 2.37 7.25 -8.28
N ILE A 147 1.15 7.31 -8.83
CA ILE A 147 0.57 6.24 -9.66
C ILE A 147 1.30 6.15 -11.00
N ILE A 148 1.77 4.94 -11.33
CA ILE A 148 2.50 4.60 -12.55
C ILE A 148 1.97 3.28 -13.13
N SER A 149 2.36 2.92 -14.34
CA SER A 149 2.03 1.61 -14.91
C SER A 149 2.73 0.47 -14.14
N LEU A 150 2.23 -0.75 -14.26
CA LEU A 150 2.88 -1.91 -13.65
C LEU A 150 4.30 -2.12 -14.23
N ASP A 151 4.46 -1.90 -15.55
CA ASP A 151 5.77 -1.97 -16.23
C ASP A 151 6.75 -0.94 -15.66
N ASP A 152 6.34 0.31 -15.53
CA ASP A 152 7.17 1.37 -14.96
C ASP A 152 7.53 1.06 -13.51
N ARG A 153 6.58 0.49 -12.75
CA ARG A 153 6.82 0.07 -11.36
C ARG A 153 7.89 -1.01 -11.28
N ILE A 154 7.76 -2.05 -12.09
CA ILE A 154 8.73 -3.15 -12.12
C ILE A 154 10.10 -2.61 -12.54
N HIS A 155 10.17 -1.72 -13.53
CA HIS A 155 11.43 -1.08 -13.94
C HIS A 155 12.06 -0.25 -12.81
N ASP A 156 11.27 0.57 -12.11
CA ASP A 156 11.71 1.34 -10.95
C ASP A 156 12.27 0.45 -9.84
N ILE A 157 11.55 -0.63 -9.48
CA ILE A 157 11.99 -1.57 -8.45
C ILE A 157 13.30 -2.24 -8.88
N LYS A 158 13.40 -2.73 -10.13
CA LYS A 158 14.62 -3.35 -10.67
C LYS A 158 15.82 -2.41 -10.57
N LYS A 159 15.62 -1.11 -10.80
CA LYS A 159 16.67 -0.08 -10.73
C LYS A 159 17.05 0.29 -9.31
N ARG A 160 16.08 0.48 -8.41
CA ARG A 160 16.34 0.92 -7.02
C ARG A 160 16.92 -0.18 -6.14
N TYR A 161 16.63 -1.44 -6.44
CA TYR A 161 17.04 -2.56 -5.60
C TYR A 161 18.09 -3.47 -6.24
N SER A 162 18.64 -3.13 -7.42
CA SER A 162 19.62 -3.96 -8.12
C SER A 162 20.79 -4.42 -7.24
N ASP A 163 21.17 -3.57 -6.27
CA ASP A 163 22.36 -3.79 -5.43
C ASP A 163 22.01 -4.20 -3.99
N ASN A 164 20.70 -4.34 -3.66
CA ASN A 164 20.25 -4.72 -2.32
C ASN A 164 20.03 -6.22 -2.22
N SER A 165 21.05 -6.98 -1.81
CA SER A 165 21.01 -8.45 -1.70
C SER A 165 19.96 -9.01 -0.72
N GLN A 166 19.38 -8.19 0.15
CA GLN A 166 18.33 -8.59 1.09
C GLN A 166 16.91 -8.43 0.53
N SER A 167 16.76 -7.81 -0.63
CA SER A 167 15.46 -7.63 -1.28
C SER A 167 15.03 -8.91 -1.98
N LEU A 168 13.77 -9.35 -1.81
CA LEU A 168 13.18 -10.45 -2.61
C LEU A 168 13.36 -10.21 -4.11
N VAL A 169 13.43 -8.94 -4.50
CA VAL A 169 13.59 -8.50 -5.88
C VAL A 169 15.04 -8.53 -6.39
N SER A 170 15.96 -8.96 -5.54
CA SER A 170 17.38 -9.19 -5.83
C SER A 170 17.74 -10.68 -5.73
N THR A 171 16.73 -11.53 -5.50
CA THR A 171 16.86 -12.99 -5.56
C THR A 171 16.73 -13.49 -7.00
N PRO A 172 17.20 -14.72 -7.31
CA PRO A 172 16.95 -15.36 -8.60
C PRO A 172 15.46 -15.46 -8.97
N ASP A 173 14.57 -15.43 -7.98
CA ASP A 173 13.12 -15.60 -8.16
C ASP A 173 12.39 -14.28 -8.50
N ARG A 174 13.11 -13.14 -8.62
CA ARG A 174 12.51 -11.83 -8.91
C ARG A 174 11.59 -11.84 -10.14
N ASP A 175 12.01 -12.49 -11.21
CA ASP A 175 11.25 -12.50 -12.47
C ASP A 175 10.03 -13.42 -12.36
N TYR A 176 10.08 -14.46 -11.49
CA TYR A 176 8.90 -15.24 -11.14
C TYR A 176 7.83 -14.35 -10.48
N TYR A 177 8.20 -13.57 -9.46
CA TYR A 177 7.24 -12.67 -8.80
C TYR A 177 6.74 -11.55 -9.71
N PHE A 178 7.59 -10.98 -10.58
CA PHE A 178 7.14 -10.00 -11.57
C PHE A 178 6.14 -10.60 -12.56
N ASN A 179 6.35 -11.84 -12.99
CA ASN A 179 5.37 -12.56 -13.81
C ASN A 179 4.04 -12.77 -13.08
N LEU A 180 4.06 -12.98 -11.76
CA LEU A 180 2.82 -13.04 -10.96
C LEU A 180 2.12 -11.69 -10.89
N CYS A 181 2.83 -10.56 -10.86
CA CYS A 181 2.18 -9.25 -10.95
C CYS A 181 1.45 -9.06 -12.29
N TYR A 182 2.06 -9.49 -13.40
CA TYR A 182 1.40 -9.46 -14.72
C TYR A 182 0.22 -10.44 -14.81
N GLU A 183 0.33 -11.61 -14.17
CA GLU A 183 -0.80 -12.54 -14.02
C GLU A 183 -1.97 -11.87 -13.28
N LEU A 184 -1.67 -11.18 -12.18
CA LEU A 184 -2.68 -10.49 -11.38
C LEU A 184 -3.41 -9.43 -12.19
N GLU A 185 -2.66 -8.60 -12.94
CA GLU A 185 -3.22 -7.63 -13.88
C GLU A 185 -4.14 -8.31 -14.90
N ARG A 186 -3.69 -9.42 -15.50
CA ARG A 186 -4.46 -10.17 -16.50
C ARG A 186 -5.73 -10.80 -15.94
N GLN A 187 -5.77 -11.13 -14.65
CA GLN A 187 -6.98 -11.67 -14.00
C GLN A 187 -7.99 -10.58 -13.65
N ILE A 188 -7.54 -9.35 -13.38
CA ILE A 188 -8.41 -8.22 -13.01
C ILE A 188 -8.95 -7.50 -14.26
N ASN A 189 -8.09 -7.24 -15.24
CA ASN A 189 -8.41 -6.40 -16.40
C ASN A 189 -9.63 -6.83 -17.24
N PRO A 190 -9.94 -8.14 -17.42
CA PRO A 190 -11.14 -8.55 -18.16
C PRO A 190 -12.46 -8.19 -17.47
N PHE A 191 -12.42 -7.85 -16.18
CA PHE A 191 -13.59 -7.44 -15.40
C PHE A 191 -13.67 -5.93 -15.22
N THR A 192 -12.90 -5.14 -15.96
CA THR A 192 -13.01 -3.69 -15.94
C THR A 192 -13.52 -3.17 -17.28
N SER A 193 -14.43 -2.20 -17.24
CA SER A 193 -15.01 -1.58 -18.43
C SER A 193 -13.99 -0.86 -19.32
N ASN A 194 -12.87 -0.43 -18.72
CA ASN A 194 -11.71 0.15 -19.38
C ASN A 194 -10.43 -0.58 -18.99
N SER A 195 -9.36 -0.38 -19.76
CA SER A 195 -8.05 -0.96 -19.45
C SER A 195 -7.48 -0.41 -18.13
N LEU A 196 -6.90 -1.27 -17.30
CA LEU A 196 -6.20 -0.87 -16.08
C LEU A 196 -5.04 0.10 -16.35
N ASN A 197 -4.50 0.12 -17.57
CA ASN A 197 -3.45 1.06 -17.99
C ASN A 197 -3.98 2.48 -18.19
N GLU A 198 -5.29 2.68 -18.28
CA GLU A 198 -5.92 4.01 -18.31
C GLU A 198 -6.01 4.64 -16.91
N ILE A 199 -5.76 3.87 -15.85
CA ILE A 199 -5.66 4.40 -14.48
C ILE A 199 -4.30 5.06 -14.31
N THR A 200 -4.25 6.36 -14.52
CA THR A 200 -3.04 7.18 -14.48
C THR A 200 -2.96 8.01 -13.19
N LYS A 201 -1.94 8.87 -13.08
CA LYS A 201 -1.80 9.82 -11.96
C LYS A 201 -3.01 10.72 -11.74
N GLU A 202 -3.83 10.95 -12.77
CA GLU A 202 -5.07 11.71 -12.70
C GLU A 202 -6.09 11.07 -11.74
N ALA A 203 -6.01 9.75 -11.53
CA ALA A 203 -6.81 9.06 -10.52
C ALA A 203 -6.58 9.62 -9.11
N ARG A 204 -5.36 10.07 -8.79
CA ARG A 204 -5.08 10.78 -7.53
C ARG A 204 -5.95 12.02 -7.39
N THR A 205 -6.11 12.80 -8.45
CA THR A 205 -6.94 14.02 -8.42
C THR A 205 -8.42 13.69 -8.33
N VAL A 206 -8.89 12.72 -9.11
CA VAL A 206 -10.32 12.35 -9.20
C VAL A 206 -10.81 11.69 -7.91
N TYR A 207 -10.01 10.81 -7.32
CA TYR A 207 -10.40 10.02 -6.16
C TYR A 207 -9.80 10.54 -4.85
N GLY A 208 -8.67 11.24 -4.88
CA GLY A 208 -7.95 11.69 -3.68
C GLY A 208 -8.77 12.56 -2.74
N THR A 209 -9.53 13.53 -3.27
CA THR A 209 -10.40 14.38 -2.43
C THR A 209 -11.50 13.57 -1.74
N LYS A 210 -12.03 12.52 -2.41
CA LYS A 210 -13.00 11.61 -1.79
C LYS A 210 -12.37 10.79 -0.66
N LEU A 211 -11.07 10.49 -0.79
CA LEU A 211 -10.33 9.71 0.20
C LEU A 211 -9.98 10.51 1.46
N GLU A 212 -9.87 11.84 1.41
CA GLU A 212 -9.63 12.67 2.61
C GLU A 212 -10.74 12.54 3.65
N PHE A 213 -11.97 12.34 3.18
CA PHE A 213 -13.16 12.18 4.02
C PHE A 213 -13.61 10.74 4.16
N TRP A 214 -12.75 9.77 3.79
CA TRP A 214 -13.10 8.37 3.83
C TRP A 214 -13.34 7.90 5.27
N GLU A 215 -14.48 7.24 5.48
CA GLU A 215 -14.80 6.59 6.75
C GLU A 215 -14.40 5.13 6.68
N VAL A 216 -13.46 4.73 7.52
CA VAL A 216 -13.12 3.32 7.73
C VAL A 216 -14.11 2.73 8.73
N SER A 217 -14.73 1.59 8.43
CA SER A 217 -15.49 0.81 9.42
C SER A 217 -14.59 0.35 10.57
N THR A 218 -14.83 0.93 11.74
CA THR A 218 -14.16 0.68 13.02
C THR A 218 -15.23 0.56 14.11
N GLU A 219 -15.07 -0.36 15.06
CA GLU A 219 -16.00 -0.53 16.21
C GLU A 219 -15.76 0.44 17.37
#